data_AF-A0A372K1U8-F1
#
_entry.id   AF-A0A372K1U8-F1
#
_cell.length_a   1.000
_cell.length_b   1.000
_cell.length_c   1.000
_cell.angle_alpha   90.00
_cell.angle_beta   90.00
_cell.angle_gamma   90.00
#
_symmetry.space_group_name_H-M   'P 1'
#
loop_
_entity.id
_entity.type
_entity.pdbx_description
1 polymer ?
#
loop_
_entity_poly.entity_id
_entity_poly.type
_entity_poly.pdbx_seq_one_letter_code
_entity_poly.pdbx_strand_id
1 'polypeptide(L)'
;MRPEHSALLLVLACCACSRQGDPGSSHAERAAVEHEVSVWRDRYDPVWQYAHTHCAGSASLGASVSGDLGRRIRQVLHTSTANACDRWNDAPETTSVAINDASATLIVHTADARPASALQFSLTNAGGNWTVQKVAASRAGTLHAIYDASQAATDEGRIEPAYSQWTPHGAAPWAITHVITYGQSLSQGFFNQPVLSTHQRYASLRFAGGVRVQDAVQKIGAPRSYENFVPLTETRFDAEAETPTSGTLDMAMQLIAQENLQDPAQLPYRFLGSAPGEGAMDIDELSKSGQFYPRIVRDITEAKRLADAEGKSYGVGAMTWTQGESDDAIDTPIPDYVTKLRRLRSDVDHDAKAITGQTADVELIAYQLATHKSFSQPFPHIALALLQASHEDPHIHIAAPMYLFRYVDGRHTDNRSSQWLGAYYGLVLKRVLIDHETWTPLEPMSWRRDGDTATLRFKVPAPPLQWDTTQVAGNTNYGFALRLPSGQMLPIRSVSITGPDQVQIVADGAIPAGTEVEYAFEGEGLAGSRFGPRGNLRDSQGDAIQFDNGRELKRMDNWCVIFHAQL
;
A
#
# COMPACT_ATOMS: atom_id res chain seq x y z
N MET A 1 -15.18 -36.69 -2.31
CA MET A 1 -14.03 -37.11 -1.47
C MET A 1 -13.64 -35.90 -0.63
N ARG A 2 -13.36 -36.11 0.67
CA ARG A 2 -13.27 -35.01 1.66
C ARG A 2 -12.04 -34.11 1.44
N PRO A 3 -12.10 -32.80 1.78
CA PRO A 3 -11.04 -31.81 1.54
C PRO A 3 -9.79 -31.98 2.43
N GLU A 4 -9.83 -32.90 3.38
CA GLU A 4 -8.82 -33.02 4.45
C GLU A 4 -7.57 -33.79 4.03
N HIS A 5 -7.62 -34.57 2.94
CA HIS A 5 -6.47 -35.40 2.52
C HIS A 5 -5.47 -34.70 1.59
N SER A 6 -5.86 -33.61 0.92
CA SER A 6 -4.95 -32.86 0.04
C SER A 6 -4.08 -31.86 0.80
N ALA A 7 -4.52 -31.39 1.97
CA ALA A 7 -3.71 -30.56 2.87
C ALA A 7 -2.58 -31.37 3.55
N LEU A 8 -2.82 -32.65 3.82
CA LEU A 8 -1.84 -33.51 4.52
C LEU A 8 -0.61 -33.84 3.64
N LEU A 9 -0.76 -33.86 2.32
CA LEU A 9 0.34 -34.16 1.38
C LEU A 9 1.24 -32.95 1.05
N LEU A 10 0.75 -31.71 1.23
CA LEU A 10 1.60 -30.51 1.11
C LEU A 10 2.42 -30.25 2.39
N VAL A 11 1.87 -30.57 3.57
CA VAL A 11 2.56 -30.39 4.86
C VAL A 11 3.74 -31.36 5.05
N LEU A 12 3.66 -32.56 4.44
CA LEU A 12 4.73 -33.56 4.52
C LEU A 12 5.96 -33.23 3.64
N ALA A 13 5.87 -32.27 2.72
CA ALA A 13 7.00 -31.87 1.87
C ALA A 13 7.88 -30.74 2.46
N CYS A 14 7.46 -30.08 3.55
CA CYS A 14 8.17 -28.93 4.12
C CYS A 14 8.68 -29.11 5.56
N CYS A 15 8.50 -30.29 6.18
CA CYS A 15 8.98 -30.53 7.54
C CYS A 15 10.33 -31.27 7.56
N ALA A 16 11.42 -30.52 7.45
CA ALA A 16 12.76 -31.00 7.83
C ALA A 16 13.55 -29.91 8.58
N CYS A 17 12.98 -29.34 9.65
CA CYS A 17 13.78 -28.63 10.65
C CYS A 17 14.45 -29.65 11.58
N SER A 18 15.54 -30.28 11.12
CA SER A 18 16.37 -31.13 11.97
C SER A 18 17.36 -30.26 12.76
N ARG A 19 17.21 -30.23 14.09
CA ARG A 19 18.27 -29.77 14.98
C ARG A 19 19.36 -30.86 15.02
N GLN A 20 20.47 -30.67 14.30
CA GLN A 20 21.70 -31.41 14.58
C GLN A 20 22.55 -30.59 15.56
N GLY A 21 22.69 -31.08 16.79
CA GLY A 21 23.61 -30.54 17.79
C GLY A 21 24.80 -31.48 17.99
N ASP A 22 26.01 -30.92 17.94
CA ASP A 22 27.28 -31.54 18.35
C ASP A 22 27.39 -31.49 19.91
N PRO A 23 27.99 -32.48 20.60
CA PRO A 23 27.84 -32.66 22.04
C PRO A 23 28.93 -31.93 22.86
N GLY A 24 28.52 -31.09 23.80
CA GLY A 24 29.44 -30.40 24.72
C GLY A 24 28.78 -29.46 25.74
N SER A 25 27.98 -30.02 26.65
CA SER A 25 27.52 -29.46 27.95
C SER A 25 26.48 -30.43 28.53
N SER A 26 26.18 -30.38 29.83
CA SER A 26 25.08 -31.19 30.36
C SER A 26 23.80 -30.82 29.61
N HIS A 27 23.09 -31.81 29.06
CA HIS A 27 21.91 -31.59 28.21
C HIS A 27 20.86 -30.68 28.89
N ALA A 28 20.84 -30.64 30.23
CA ALA A 28 19.96 -29.80 31.03
C ALA A 28 20.35 -28.31 31.00
N GLU A 29 21.63 -27.96 31.16
CA GLU A 29 22.08 -26.55 31.15
C GLU A 29 21.93 -25.92 29.77
N ARG A 30 22.25 -26.69 28.72
CA ARG A 30 22.00 -26.26 27.35
C ARG A 30 20.51 -25.98 27.10
N ALA A 31 19.64 -26.89 27.53
CA ALA A 31 18.20 -26.70 27.40
C ALA A 31 17.70 -25.46 28.15
N ALA A 32 18.25 -25.16 29.33
CA ALA A 32 17.89 -23.97 30.11
C ALA A 32 18.32 -22.66 29.41
N VAL A 33 19.54 -22.63 28.82
CA VAL A 33 20.01 -21.48 28.04
C VAL A 33 19.15 -21.28 26.78
N GLU A 34 18.88 -22.36 26.03
CA GLU A 34 18.01 -22.30 24.85
C GLU A 34 16.57 -21.87 25.20
N HIS A 35 16.06 -22.29 26.36
CA HIS A 35 14.76 -21.89 26.86
C HIS A 35 14.68 -20.37 27.12
N GLU A 36 15.65 -19.81 27.84
CA GLU A 36 15.67 -18.36 28.12
C GLU A 36 15.85 -17.52 26.85
N VAL A 37 16.60 -18.02 25.87
CA VAL A 37 16.67 -17.39 24.55
C VAL A 37 15.30 -17.44 23.86
N SER A 38 14.59 -18.58 23.90
CA SER A 38 13.22 -18.65 23.38
C SER A 38 12.30 -17.65 24.07
N VAL A 39 12.30 -17.59 25.41
CA VAL A 39 11.48 -16.65 26.19
C VAL A 39 11.79 -15.20 25.83
N TRP A 40 13.07 -14.86 25.64
CA TRP A 40 13.46 -13.53 25.16
C TRP A 40 12.92 -13.27 23.74
N ARG A 41 13.09 -14.23 22.82
CA ARG A 41 12.63 -14.08 21.42
C ARG A 41 11.11 -13.99 21.32
N ASP A 42 10.38 -14.77 22.12
CA ASP A 42 8.92 -14.72 22.25
C ASP A 42 8.41 -13.36 22.75
N ARG A 43 9.29 -12.57 23.39
CA ARG A 43 8.95 -11.22 23.87
C ARG A 43 9.44 -10.11 22.95
N TYR A 44 10.59 -10.29 22.30
CA TYR A 44 11.33 -9.19 21.67
C TYR A 44 11.70 -9.42 20.20
N ASP A 45 11.64 -10.65 19.67
CA ASP A 45 11.97 -10.99 18.28
C ASP A 45 10.68 -11.23 17.45
N PRO A 46 10.20 -10.21 16.71
CA PRO A 46 8.94 -10.33 15.97
C PRO A 46 9.01 -11.35 14.82
N VAL A 47 10.20 -11.61 14.27
CA VAL A 47 10.40 -12.60 13.19
C VAL A 47 10.26 -14.01 13.77
N TRP A 48 10.87 -14.26 14.94
CA TRP A 48 10.70 -15.52 15.68
C TRP A 48 9.26 -15.77 16.11
N GLN A 49 8.59 -14.75 16.66
CA GLN A 49 7.19 -14.87 17.08
C GLN A 49 6.29 -15.26 15.91
N TYR A 50 6.51 -14.68 14.73
CA TYR A 50 5.77 -15.05 13.53
C TYR A 50 5.96 -16.54 13.18
N ALA A 51 7.21 -17.01 13.07
CA ALA A 51 7.51 -18.40 12.75
C ALA A 51 6.94 -19.37 13.79
N HIS A 52 7.08 -19.06 15.08
CA HIS A 52 6.56 -19.90 16.15
C HIS A 52 5.03 -19.99 16.10
N THR A 53 4.32 -18.92 15.73
CA THR A 53 2.85 -18.90 15.70
C THR A 53 2.28 -19.58 14.45
N HIS A 54 2.94 -19.48 13.30
CA HIS A 54 2.45 -19.99 12.02
C HIS A 54 2.97 -21.41 11.69
N CYS A 55 4.15 -21.79 12.18
CA CYS A 55 4.69 -23.14 12.00
C CYS A 55 4.32 -24.10 13.16
N ALA A 56 3.98 -23.60 14.37
CA ALA A 56 3.59 -24.45 15.50
C ALA A 56 2.09 -24.78 15.55
N GLY A 57 1.34 -24.54 14.47
CA GLY A 57 -0.08 -24.87 14.30
C GLY A 57 -0.44 -26.36 14.34
N SER A 58 0.35 -27.20 15.01
CA SER A 58 0.01 -28.59 15.33
C SER A 58 0.05 -28.93 16.84
N ALA A 59 0.34 -27.99 17.75
CA ALA A 59 0.25 -28.29 19.19
C ALA A 59 -0.11 -27.08 20.07
N SER A 60 -1.36 -27.10 20.56
CA SER A 60 -1.88 -26.47 21.79
C SER A 60 -1.85 -24.93 21.95
N LEU A 61 -3.03 -24.32 21.80
CA LEU A 61 -3.40 -23.04 22.41
C LEU A 61 -3.78 -23.26 23.89
N GLY A 62 -3.08 -22.60 24.81
CA GLY A 62 -3.40 -22.62 26.23
C GLY A 62 -2.79 -21.48 27.03
N ALA A 63 -3.68 -20.65 27.59
CA ALA A 63 -3.54 -19.77 28.75
C ALA A 63 -2.96 -18.35 28.61
N SER A 64 -3.84 -17.41 28.96
CA SER A 64 -3.65 -16.05 29.53
C SER A 64 -2.60 -15.14 28.87
N VAL A 65 -3.11 -14.26 28.00
CA VAL A 65 -2.33 -13.18 27.40
C VAL A 65 -2.90 -11.83 27.85
N SER A 66 -2.05 -11.05 28.51
CA SER A 66 -2.34 -9.70 29.01
C SER A 66 -2.65 -8.72 27.88
N GLY A 67 -3.38 -7.64 28.19
CA GLY A 67 -3.89 -6.67 27.21
C GLY A 67 -2.84 -5.98 26.33
N ASP A 68 -1.55 -6.03 26.70
CA ASP A 68 -0.45 -5.46 25.92
C ASP A 68 0.00 -6.39 24.78
N LEU A 69 0.08 -7.70 25.03
CA LEU A 69 0.38 -8.69 24.00
C LEU A 69 -0.80 -8.83 23.01
N GLY A 70 -2.05 -8.61 23.45
CA GLY A 70 -3.20 -8.48 22.54
C GLY A 70 -3.17 -7.24 21.63
N ARG A 71 -2.40 -6.20 21.99
CA ARG A 71 -2.19 -5.01 21.15
C ARG A 71 -1.03 -5.25 20.17
N ARG A 72 0.05 -5.90 20.64
CA ARG A 72 1.19 -6.33 19.80
C ARG A 72 0.83 -7.43 18.78
N ILE A 73 0.01 -8.40 19.16
CA ILE A 73 -0.53 -9.44 18.25
C ILE A 73 -1.39 -8.83 17.15
N ARG A 74 -2.21 -7.80 17.47
CA ARG A 74 -2.96 -7.06 16.45
C ARG A 74 -2.05 -6.26 15.52
N GLN A 75 -0.96 -5.70 16.04
CA GLN A 75 0.07 -5.03 15.23
C GLN A 75 0.76 -5.97 14.23
N VAL A 76 0.90 -7.26 14.55
CA VAL A 76 1.52 -8.28 13.67
C VAL A 76 0.52 -8.93 12.70
N LEU A 77 -0.78 -8.91 13.01
CA LEU A 77 -1.83 -9.40 12.09
C LEU A 77 -2.12 -8.46 10.90
N HIS A 78 -1.41 -7.33 10.79
CA HIS A 78 -1.69 -6.27 9.81
C HIS A 78 -0.61 -6.03 8.73
N THR A 79 0.43 -6.87 8.65
CA THR A 79 1.48 -6.75 7.64
C THR A 79 1.17 -7.57 6.38
N SER A 80 1.21 -6.96 5.19
CA SER A 80 1.22 -7.68 3.90
C SER A 80 2.59 -8.30 3.60
N THR A 81 3.15 -9.00 4.58
CA THR A 81 4.48 -9.60 4.50
C THR A 81 4.46 -11.10 4.30
N ALA A 82 3.30 -11.76 4.15
CA ALA A 82 3.22 -13.23 4.04
C ALA A 82 4.30 -13.77 3.07
N ASN A 83 4.40 -13.26 1.85
CA ASN A 83 5.41 -13.77 0.89
C ASN A 83 6.89 -13.44 1.21
N ALA A 84 7.18 -12.39 1.98
CA ALA A 84 8.55 -12.01 2.36
C ALA A 84 8.97 -12.63 3.69
N CYS A 85 8.08 -12.61 4.69
CA CYS A 85 8.24 -13.28 5.97
C CYS A 85 8.24 -14.80 5.84
N ASP A 86 7.41 -15.40 4.98
CA ASP A 86 7.42 -16.85 4.73
C ASP A 86 8.78 -17.27 4.15
N ARG A 87 9.32 -16.51 3.18
CA ARG A 87 10.70 -16.73 2.67
C ARG A 87 11.79 -16.53 3.72
N TRP A 88 11.59 -15.62 4.69
CA TRP A 88 12.53 -15.38 5.79
C TRP A 88 12.42 -16.41 6.92
N ASN A 89 11.29 -17.10 7.06
CA ASN A 89 11.01 -18.05 8.13
C ASN A 89 11.22 -19.52 7.74
N ASP A 90 11.17 -19.84 6.44
CA ASP A 90 11.40 -21.20 5.94
C ASP A 90 12.88 -21.62 5.90
N ALA A 91 13.81 -20.69 6.17
CA ALA A 91 15.24 -20.98 6.11
C ALA A 91 15.76 -21.53 7.47
N PRO A 92 16.43 -22.69 7.50
CA PRO A 92 16.82 -23.34 8.75
C PRO A 92 17.86 -22.51 9.52
N GLU A 93 17.60 -22.27 10.82
CA GLU A 93 18.56 -21.68 11.76
C GLU A 93 19.49 -22.78 12.30
N THR A 94 20.77 -22.44 12.51
CA THR A 94 21.70 -23.30 13.25
C THR A 94 22.18 -22.59 14.50
N THR A 95 22.44 -23.32 15.58
CA THR A 95 22.81 -22.72 16.87
C THR A 95 24.15 -23.24 17.35
N SER A 96 25.04 -22.34 17.77
CA SER A 96 26.23 -22.67 18.56
C SER A 96 26.08 -22.12 19.97
N VAL A 97 26.46 -22.91 20.97
CA VAL A 97 26.29 -22.58 22.39
C VAL A 97 27.60 -22.84 23.12
N ALA A 98 28.06 -21.86 23.89
CA ALA A 98 29.17 -21.99 24.82
C ALA A 98 28.68 -21.63 26.23
N ILE A 99 28.88 -22.51 27.20
CA ILE A 99 28.37 -22.37 28.58
C ILE A 99 29.52 -22.56 29.57
N ASN A 100 29.60 -21.65 30.53
CA ASN A 100 30.43 -21.73 31.73
C ASN A 100 29.55 -21.51 32.97
N ASP A 101 30.04 -21.81 34.17
CA ASP A 101 29.25 -21.77 35.42
C ASP A 101 28.49 -20.46 35.68
N ALA A 102 29.01 -19.32 35.20
CA ALA A 102 28.45 -17.99 35.43
C ALA A 102 27.86 -17.31 34.18
N SER A 103 28.12 -17.82 32.98
CA SER A 103 27.79 -17.12 31.73
C SER A 103 27.61 -18.07 30.55
N ALA A 104 26.74 -17.70 29.62
CA ALA A 104 26.56 -18.44 28.37
C ALA A 104 26.52 -17.48 27.19
N THR A 105 27.04 -17.96 26.06
CA THR A 105 26.89 -17.32 24.75
C THR A 105 26.16 -18.29 23.83
N LEU A 106 25.02 -17.86 23.30
CA LEU A 106 24.29 -18.61 22.28
C LEU A 106 24.29 -17.79 20.99
N ILE A 107 24.77 -18.37 19.90
CA ILE A 107 24.75 -17.76 18.57
C ILE A 107 23.76 -18.51 17.70
N VAL A 108 22.73 -17.80 17.23
CA VAL A 108 21.79 -18.28 16.22
C VAL A 108 22.30 -17.80 14.87
N HIS A 109 22.81 -18.70 14.05
CA HIS A 109 23.14 -18.43 12.66
C HIS A 109 21.89 -18.53 11.80
N THR A 110 21.70 -17.49 11.01
CA THR A 110 20.56 -17.32 10.11
C THR A 110 21.02 -17.56 8.67
N ALA A 111 20.16 -18.14 7.84
CA ALA A 111 20.46 -18.31 6.42
C ALA A 111 20.60 -16.96 5.70
N ASP A 112 21.24 -16.98 4.52
CA ASP A 112 21.58 -15.79 3.70
C ASP A 112 20.40 -14.87 3.33
N ALA A 113 19.15 -15.31 3.56
CA ALA A 113 17.94 -14.54 3.33
C ALA A 113 17.59 -13.54 4.45
N ARG A 114 18.20 -13.64 5.65
CA ARG A 114 17.95 -12.70 6.76
C ARG A 114 18.98 -11.55 6.78
N PRO A 115 18.62 -10.35 7.26
CA PRO A 115 19.50 -9.17 7.23
C PRO A 115 20.78 -9.29 8.08
N ALA A 116 20.74 -10.11 9.13
CA ALA A 116 21.90 -10.52 9.90
C ALA A 116 22.32 -11.94 9.50
N SER A 117 23.62 -12.22 9.60
CA SER A 117 24.19 -13.56 9.46
C SER A 117 24.22 -14.34 10.78
N ALA A 118 24.04 -13.64 11.93
CA ALA A 118 23.87 -14.28 13.23
C ALA A 118 23.24 -13.34 14.29
N LEU A 119 22.55 -13.91 15.28
CA LEU A 119 22.18 -13.27 16.55
C LEU A 119 23.01 -13.89 17.67
N GLN A 120 23.71 -13.06 18.44
CA GLN A 120 24.53 -13.48 19.58
C GLN A 120 23.87 -13.03 20.88
N PHE A 121 23.49 -14.00 21.70
CA PHE A 121 22.92 -13.83 23.02
C PHE A 121 24.00 -14.02 24.08
N SER A 122 24.11 -13.07 25.01
CA SER A 122 24.96 -13.16 26.19
C SER A 122 24.08 -13.28 27.42
N LEU A 123 24.22 -14.36 28.17
CA LEU A 123 23.43 -14.68 29.35
C LEU A 123 24.29 -14.78 30.60
N THR A 124 23.71 -14.49 31.76
CA THR A 124 24.32 -14.71 33.08
C THR A 124 23.52 -15.70 33.91
N ASN A 125 24.22 -16.50 34.71
CA ASN A 125 23.63 -17.46 35.64
C ASN A 125 23.70 -16.94 37.08
N ALA A 126 22.54 -16.86 37.75
CA ALA A 126 22.44 -16.59 39.17
C ALA A 126 21.73 -17.76 39.87
N GLY A 127 22.49 -18.68 40.45
CA GLY A 127 21.95 -19.79 41.25
C GLY A 127 21.14 -20.82 40.46
N GLY A 128 21.46 -21.04 39.19
CA GLY A 128 20.75 -21.94 38.28
C GLY A 128 19.74 -21.24 37.36
N ASN A 129 19.51 -19.93 37.56
CA ASN A 129 18.62 -19.14 36.72
C ASN A 129 19.42 -18.35 35.69
N TRP A 130 19.20 -18.69 34.42
CA TRP A 130 19.78 -17.98 33.28
C TRP A 130 18.96 -16.73 32.96
N THR A 131 19.63 -15.66 32.55
CA THR A 131 18.97 -14.41 32.13
C THR A 131 19.73 -13.81 30.95
N VAL A 132 19.00 -13.39 29.91
CA VAL A 132 19.58 -12.67 28.77
C VAL A 132 20.00 -11.27 29.22
N GLN A 133 21.30 -11.00 29.16
CA GLN A 133 21.88 -9.70 29.52
C GLN A 133 22.08 -8.81 28.31
N LYS A 134 22.58 -9.37 27.20
CA LYS A 134 22.80 -8.61 25.96
C LYS A 134 22.44 -9.45 24.74
N VAL A 135 21.98 -8.79 23.69
CA VAL A 135 21.82 -9.40 22.37
C VAL A 135 22.49 -8.52 21.34
N ALA A 136 23.25 -9.12 20.42
CA ALA A 136 23.89 -8.44 19.31
C ALA A 136 23.57 -9.14 17.99
N ALA A 137 23.40 -8.36 16.91
CA ALA A 137 23.23 -8.88 15.55
C ALA A 137 24.53 -8.72 14.76
N SER A 138 24.94 -9.77 14.02
CA SER A 138 26.09 -9.74 13.12
C SER A 138 25.66 -9.43 11.69
N ARG A 139 26.28 -8.43 11.06
CA ARG A 139 26.12 -8.11 9.63
C ARG A 139 27.47 -7.76 9.03
N ALA A 140 27.82 -8.41 7.91
CA ALA A 140 29.10 -8.20 7.20
C ALA A 140 30.33 -8.20 8.13
N GLY A 141 30.33 -9.07 9.16
CA GLY A 141 31.41 -9.20 10.13
C GLY A 141 31.41 -8.18 11.28
N THR A 142 30.43 -7.26 11.35
CA THR A 142 30.29 -6.28 12.44
C THR A 142 29.14 -6.67 13.38
N LEU A 143 29.35 -6.55 14.69
CA LEU A 143 28.34 -6.81 15.73
C LEU A 143 27.68 -5.51 16.18
N HIS A 144 26.35 -5.47 16.18
CA HIS A 144 25.53 -4.35 16.63
C HIS A 144 24.68 -4.77 17.82
N ALA A 145 24.78 -4.05 18.95
CA ALA A 145 23.96 -4.35 20.13
C ALA A 145 22.50 -3.95 19.89
N ILE A 146 21.57 -4.89 20.07
CA ILE A 146 20.12 -4.68 19.90
C ILE A 146 19.37 -4.68 21.26
N TYR A 147 19.99 -5.25 22.30
CA TYR A 147 19.44 -5.30 23.65
C TYR A 147 20.57 -5.30 24.67
N ASP A 148 20.40 -4.56 25.77
CA ASP A 148 21.32 -4.56 26.90
C ASP A 148 20.56 -4.25 28.20
N ALA A 149 20.43 -5.25 29.06
CA ALA A 149 19.73 -5.16 30.33
C ALA A 149 20.33 -4.15 31.32
N SER A 150 21.54 -3.64 31.06
CA SER A 150 22.20 -2.61 31.88
C SER A 150 21.92 -1.17 31.42
N GLN A 151 21.33 -0.97 30.25
CA GLN A 151 21.03 0.35 29.69
C GLN A 151 19.64 0.84 30.15
N ALA A 152 19.53 2.14 30.47
CA ALA A 152 18.30 2.77 30.99
C ALA A 152 17.31 3.24 29.91
N ALA A 153 17.47 2.84 28.64
CA ALA A 153 16.62 3.32 27.55
C ALA A 153 15.41 2.40 27.35
N THR A 154 14.22 2.91 27.67
CA THR A 154 12.89 2.25 27.69
C THR A 154 12.76 1.17 28.77
N ASP A 155 11.58 1.07 29.40
CA ASP A 155 11.27 0.16 30.52
C ASP A 155 11.44 -1.36 30.19
N GLU A 156 11.98 -1.70 29.01
CA GLU A 156 12.15 -3.04 28.46
C GLU A 156 13.61 -3.39 28.06
N GLY A 157 14.61 -2.52 28.29
CA GLY A 157 16.04 -2.83 28.04
C GLY A 157 16.49 -2.84 26.57
N ARG A 158 15.66 -2.29 25.66
CA ARG A 158 15.94 -2.16 24.23
C ARG A 158 16.90 -1.01 23.96
N ILE A 159 17.83 -1.19 23.01
CA ILE A 159 18.66 -0.10 22.54
C ILE A 159 18.04 0.45 21.25
N GLU A 160 17.35 1.58 21.30
CA GLU A 160 16.98 2.29 20.08
C GLU A 160 18.22 3.01 19.49
N PRO A 161 18.41 3.01 18.16
CA PRO A 161 17.46 2.59 17.13
C PRO A 161 17.73 1.17 16.57
N ALA A 162 18.32 0.26 17.34
CA ALA A 162 19.04 -0.90 16.80
C ALA A 162 18.16 -1.94 16.07
N TYR A 163 16.87 -2.08 16.40
CA TYR A 163 15.95 -2.94 15.63
C TYR A 163 15.55 -2.31 14.29
N SER A 164 15.35 -0.99 14.24
CA SER A 164 15.09 -0.26 12.98
C SER A 164 16.30 -0.22 12.03
N GLN A 165 17.51 -0.47 12.54
CA GLN A 165 18.73 -0.65 11.74
C GLN A 165 18.88 -2.09 11.19
N TRP A 166 18.09 -3.04 11.70
CA TRP A 166 18.22 -4.47 11.43
C TRP A 166 17.30 -4.95 10.29
N THR A 167 16.09 -4.43 10.20
CA THR A 167 15.22 -4.59 9.02
C THR A 167 15.48 -3.45 8.05
N PRO A 168 15.86 -3.71 6.78
CA PRO A 168 15.88 -2.66 5.76
C PRO A 168 14.45 -2.17 5.56
N HIS A 169 14.11 -1.09 6.24
CA HIS A 169 12.95 -0.30 5.91
C HIS A 169 13.45 0.78 4.97
N GLY A 170 12.88 0.88 3.77
CA GLY A 170 13.18 2.04 2.98
C GLY A 170 12.67 3.30 3.70
N ALA A 171 13.23 4.42 3.32
CA ALA A 171 12.99 5.71 3.93
C ALA A 171 12.71 6.70 2.81
N ALA A 172 11.93 7.74 3.11
CA ALA A 172 11.75 8.79 2.11
C ALA A 172 13.12 9.41 1.79
N PRO A 173 13.45 9.68 0.51
CA PRO A 173 14.81 10.09 0.12
C PRO A 173 15.24 11.46 0.67
N TRP A 174 14.28 12.26 1.14
CA TRP A 174 14.50 13.63 1.62
C TRP A 174 13.85 13.87 2.98
N ALA A 175 14.44 14.78 3.77
CA ALA A 175 13.90 15.19 5.05
C ALA A 175 12.49 15.81 4.92
N ILE A 176 12.19 16.47 3.80
CA ILE A 176 10.84 16.85 3.38
C ILE A 176 10.57 16.22 2.01
N THR A 177 9.62 15.29 1.95
CA THR A 177 9.20 14.65 0.70
C THR A 177 7.82 15.15 0.29
N HIS A 178 7.73 15.84 -0.84
CA HIS A 178 6.48 16.41 -1.33
C HIS A 178 5.66 15.38 -2.12
N VAL A 179 4.38 15.31 -1.79
CA VAL A 179 3.35 14.59 -2.53
C VAL A 179 2.29 15.59 -3.00
N ILE A 180 2.14 15.70 -4.31
CA ILE A 180 1.28 16.69 -4.95
C ILE A 180 -0.03 16.04 -5.36
N THR A 181 -1.17 16.50 -4.86
CA THR A 181 -2.50 16.04 -5.28
C THR A 181 -3.01 16.89 -6.44
N TYR A 182 -3.05 16.33 -7.65
CA TYR A 182 -3.34 17.09 -8.85
C TYR A 182 -4.43 16.45 -9.71
N GLY A 183 -5.07 17.27 -10.54
CA GLY A 183 -6.19 16.87 -11.37
C GLY A 183 -7.34 17.87 -11.28
N GLN A 184 -8.57 17.35 -11.40
CA GLN A 184 -9.79 18.17 -11.48
C GLN A 184 -10.57 18.23 -10.15
N SER A 185 -11.88 18.45 -10.20
CA SER A 185 -12.76 18.71 -9.06
C SER A 185 -12.66 17.67 -7.93
N LEU A 186 -12.49 16.39 -8.26
CA LEU A 186 -12.29 15.33 -7.27
C LEU A 186 -10.96 15.48 -6.52
N SER A 187 -9.89 15.93 -7.18
CA SER A 187 -8.60 16.25 -6.54
C SER A 187 -8.73 17.42 -5.55
N GLN A 188 -9.65 18.35 -5.83
CA GLN A 188 -9.89 19.55 -5.03
C GLN A 188 -10.89 19.32 -3.88
N GLY A 189 -11.52 18.14 -3.82
CA GLY A 189 -12.51 17.84 -2.80
C GLY A 189 -13.85 18.54 -3.03
N PHE A 190 -14.24 18.76 -4.29
CA PHE A 190 -15.52 19.39 -4.64
C PHE A 190 -16.70 18.52 -4.16
N PHE A 191 -17.65 19.13 -3.46
CA PHE A 191 -18.77 18.49 -2.74
C PHE A 191 -18.40 17.58 -1.55
N ASN A 192 -17.11 17.48 -1.19
CA ASN A 192 -16.65 16.65 -0.09
C ASN A 192 -16.78 17.34 1.27
N GLN A 193 -18.00 17.78 1.59
CA GLN A 193 -18.31 18.47 2.84
C GLN A 193 -18.98 17.55 3.87
N PRO A 194 -18.73 17.78 5.18
CA PRO A 194 -17.73 18.69 5.74
C PRO A 194 -16.30 18.13 5.62
N VAL A 195 -15.30 18.96 5.96
CA VAL A 195 -13.92 18.50 6.19
C VAL A 195 -13.92 17.47 7.32
N LEU A 196 -13.22 16.35 7.11
CA LEU A 196 -13.07 15.26 8.06
C LEU A 196 -11.68 15.26 8.73
N SER A 197 -10.64 15.68 8.03
CA SER A 197 -9.26 15.68 8.52
C SER A 197 -8.89 17.01 9.19
N THR A 198 -9.61 17.35 10.27
CA THR A 198 -9.44 18.60 11.04
C THR A 198 -8.35 18.53 12.11
N HIS A 199 -7.80 17.34 12.35
CA HIS A 199 -6.74 17.10 13.32
C HIS A 199 -5.63 16.29 12.65
N GLN A 200 -4.39 16.74 12.84
CA GLN A 200 -3.23 16.02 12.37
C GLN A 200 -3.10 14.69 13.14
N ARG A 201 -2.96 13.58 12.42
CA ARG A 201 -2.78 12.24 13.00
C ARG A 201 -1.31 11.80 13.06
N TYR A 202 -0.53 12.20 12.05
CA TYR A 202 0.91 11.93 11.94
C TYR A 202 1.68 13.21 11.60
N ALA A 203 3.02 13.17 11.59
CA ALA A 203 3.87 14.34 11.42
C ALA A 203 3.89 14.98 10.00
N SER A 204 2.93 14.63 9.12
CA SER A 204 2.80 15.18 7.76
C SER A 204 2.45 16.66 7.78
N LEU A 205 2.91 17.40 6.77
CA LEU A 205 2.86 18.85 6.68
C LEU A 205 1.97 19.32 5.53
N ARG A 206 1.56 20.58 5.61
CA ARG A 206 1.04 21.38 4.50
C ARG A 206 1.64 22.78 4.54
N PHE A 207 1.40 23.59 3.52
CA PHE A 207 1.65 25.02 3.60
C PHE A 207 0.66 25.70 4.55
N ALA A 208 1.09 26.81 5.16
CA ALA A 208 0.22 27.63 6.01
C ALA A 208 -1.10 28.04 5.33
N GLY A 209 -1.06 28.31 4.02
CA GLY A 209 -2.22 28.65 3.20
C GLY A 209 -3.26 27.53 3.02
N GLY A 210 -2.94 26.28 3.38
CA GLY A 210 -3.79 25.11 3.16
C GLY A 210 -3.12 24.07 2.27
N VAL A 211 -3.82 22.96 2.01
CA VAL A 211 -3.41 22.04 0.94
C VAL A 211 -3.66 22.68 -0.43
N ARG A 212 -4.78 23.37 -0.59
CA ARG A 212 -5.10 24.22 -1.75
C ARG A 212 -4.65 25.66 -1.47
N VAL A 213 -3.37 25.95 -1.73
CA VAL A 213 -2.81 27.27 -1.39
C VAL A 213 -3.44 28.41 -2.22
N GLN A 214 -3.99 28.09 -3.39
CA GLN A 214 -4.75 29.00 -4.24
C GLN A 214 -6.01 29.57 -3.57
N ASP A 215 -6.59 28.86 -2.60
CA ASP A 215 -7.81 29.27 -1.88
C ASP A 215 -7.54 30.21 -0.70
N ALA A 216 -6.27 30.39 -0.35
CA ALA A 216 -5.89 31.23 0.77
C ALA A 216 -6.31 32.68 0.50
N VAL A 217 -7.26 33.20 1.29
CA VAL A 217 -7.75 34.58 1.16
C VAL A 217 -6.56 35.55 1.21
N GLN A 218 -6.27 36.21 0.09
CA GLN A 218 -5.29 37.29 0.01
C GLN A 218 -5.84 38.55 0.68
N LYS A 219 -5.99 38.54 2.01
CA LYS A 219 -6.24 39.79 2.76
C LYS A 219 -5.00 40.67 2.63
N ILE A 220 -5.19 41.91 2.18
CA ILE A 220 -4.12 42.92 2.13
C ILE A 220 -3.50 43.06 3.53
N GLY A 221 -2.20 42.76 3.64
CA GLY A 221 -1.46 42.73 4.91
C GLY A 221 -1.25 41.35 5.54
N ALA A 222 -1.64 40.24 4.89
CA ALA A 222 -1.30 38.88 5.29
C ALA A 222 -0.11 38.32 4.47
N PRO A 223 1.12 38.31 4.99
CA PRO A 223 2.26 37.70 4.31
C PRO A 223 2.33 36.19 4.61
N ARG A 224 1.34 35.35 4.23
CA ARG A 224 1.18 34.07 4.97
C ARG A 224 0.99 32.74 4.22
N SER A 225 0.65 32.70 2.92
CA SER A 225 0.27 31.40 2.30
C SER A 225 1.43 30.38 2.20
N TYR A 226 2.64 30.85 1.89
CA TYR A 226 3.88 30.07 1.85
C TYR A 226 4.89 30.51 2.93
N GLU A 227 4.41 31.00 4.08
CA GLU A 227 5.29 31.52 5.15
C GLU A 227 6.08 30.40 5.84
N ASN A 228 5.41 29.28 6.12
CA ASN A 228 5.99 28.12 6.79
C ASN A 228 5.20 26.85 6.49
N PHE A 229 5.79 25.71 6.87
CA PHE A 229 5.08 24.45 7.00
C PHE A 229 4.31 24.40 8.32
N VAL A 230 3.10 23.85 8.26
CA VAL A 230 2.24 23.63 9.43
C VAL A 230 1.70 22.20 9.41
N PRO A 231 1.20 21.67 10.55
CA PRO A 231 0.49 20.39 10.58
C PRO A 231 -0.53 20.20 9.47
N LEU A 232 -0.50 19.03 8.81
CA LEU A 232 -1.47 18.66 7.79
C LEU A 232 -2.88 18.57 8.39
N THR A 233 -3.75 19.41 7.85
CA THR A 233 -5.20 19.40 8.05
C THR A 233 -5.83 19.87 6.75
N GLU A 234 -6.96 19.29 6.36
CA GLU A 234 -7.72 19.76 5.21
C GLU A 234 -8.36 21.14 5.48
N THR A 235 -8.65 21.87 4.41
CA THR A 235 -9.29 23.20 4.46
C THR A 235 -10.56 23.21 3.63
N ARG A 236 -11.45 24.16 3.93
CA ARG A 236 -12.67 24.39 3.14
C ARG A 236 -12.63 25.74 2.43
N PHE A 237 -13.02 25.74 1.17
CA PHE A 237 -13.32 26.93 0.38
C PHE A 237 -14.58 26.67 -0.44
N ASP A 238 -15.65 27.43 -0.20
CA ASP A 238 -16.96 27.23 -0.82
C ASP A 238 -17.47 25.78 -0.82
N ALA A 239 -17.46 25.13 -1.99
CA ALA A 239 -17.88 23.76 -2.27
C ALA A 239 -16.77 22.72 -2.00
N GLU A 240 -15.51 23.16 -1.98
CA GLU A 240 -14.30 22.35 -1.85
C GLU A 240 -13.92 22.14 -0.39
N ALA A 241 -13.69 20.91 0.01
CA ALA A 241 -13.39 20.55 1.39
C ALA A 241 -12.37 19.40 1.47
N GLU A 242 -12.79 18.19 1.86
CA GLU A 242 -11.88 17.06 2.03
C GLU A 242 -11.29 16.63 0.67
N THR A 243 -9.99 16.87 0.48
CA THR A 243 -9.23 16.31 -0.64
C THR A 243 -8.73 14.89 -0.32
N PRO A 244 -8.22 14.15 -1.32
CA PRO A 244 -7.50 12.90 -1.08
C PRO A 244 -6.18 13.09 -0.30
N THR A 245 -5.61 14.30 -0.22
CA THR A 245 -4.25 14.55 0.28
C THR A 245 -4.02 14.00 1.68
N SER A 246 -4.90 14.31 2.64
CA SER A 246 -4.76 13.80 4.01
C SER A 246 -4.89 12.28 4.10
N GLY A 247 -5.79 11.66 3.33
CA GLY A 247 -5.89 10.20 3.24
C GLY A 247 -4.61 9.55 2.71
N THR A 248 -3.99 10.15 1.68
CA THR A 248 -2.72 9.69 1.09
C THR A 248 -1.61 9.67 2.13
N LEU A 249 -1.40 10.79 2.80
CA LEU A 249 -0.28 10.91 3.73
C LEU A 249 -0.52 10.15 5.04
N ASP A 250 -1.77 10.07 5.50
CA ASP A 250 -2.11 9.26 6.67
C ASP A 250 -1.90 7.77 6.42
N MET A 251 -2.31 7.25 5.27
CA MET A 251 -2.13 5.82 4.98
C MET A 251 -0.66 5.46 4.83
N ALA A 252 0.14 6.27 4.13
CA ALA A 252 1.57 6.02 4.00
C ALA A 252 2.26 5.98 5.38
N MET A 253 1.97 6.96 6.25
CA MET A 253 2.51 7.01 7.60
C MET A 253 2.00 5.88 8.49
N GLN A 254 0.74 5.47 8.35
CA GLN A 254 0.19 4.32 9.06
C GLN A 254 0.93 3.03 8.69
N LEU A 255 1.15 2.78 7.39
CA LEU A 255 1.89 1.62 6.93
C LEU A 255 3.36 1.65 7.35
N ILE A 256 4.01 2.83 7.34
CA ILE A 256 5.36 2.96 7.91
C ILE A 256 5.34 2.59 9.40
N ALA A 257 4.37 3.08 10.17
CA ALA A 257 4.27 2.74 11.59
C ALA A 257 4.05 1.24 11.83
N GLN A 258 3.16 0.63 11.04
CA GLN A 258 2.71 -0.76 11.21
C GLN A 258 3.72 -1.76 10.67
N GLU A 259 4.27 -1.51 9.49
CA GLU A 259 5.11 -2.46 8.76
C GLU A 259 6.59 -2.19 8.95
N ASN A 260 6.98 -0.91 9.13
CA ASN A 260 8.37 -0.55 9.41
C ASN A 260 8.68 -0.46 10.90
N LEU A 261 7.66 -0.58 11.76
CA LEU A 261 7.79 -0.50 13.23
C LEU A 261 8.50 0.79 13.70
N GLN A 262 8.37 1.87 12.93
CA GLN A 262 8.97 3.17 13.23
C GLN A 262 7.91 4.10 13.81
N ASP A 263 8.24 4.81 14.90
CA ASP A 263 7.36 5.87 15.41
C ASP A 263 7.29 7.02 14.39
N PRO A 264 6.11 7.31 13.81
CA PRO A 264 5.91 8.45 12.90
C PRO A 264 6.40 9.79 13.44
N ALA A 265 6.43 9.98 14.77
CA ALA A 265 6.89 11.21 15.40
C ALA A 265 8.42 11.33 15.45
N GLN A 266 9.16 10.23 15.29
CA GLN A 266 10.62 10.17 15.37
C GLN A 266 11.29 9.93 14.02
N LEU A 267 10.52 9.92 12.92
CA LEU A 267 11.07 9.75 11.59
C LEU A 267 12.00 10.93 11.23
N PRO A 268 13.15 10.66 10.58
CA PRO A 268 14.07 11.71 10.12
C PRO A 268 13.54 12.47 8.89
N TYR A 269 12.37 12.07 8.38
CA TYR A 269 11.70 12.67 7.23
C TYR A 269 10.22 12.94 7.54
N ARG A 270 9.64 13.89 6.82
CA ARG A 270 8.20 14.21 6.86
C ARG A 270 7.66 14.33 5.45
N PHE A 271 6.40 13.95 5.25
CA PHE A 271 5.70 14.23 4.01
C PHE A 271 5.12 15.64 4.02
N LEU A 272 5.12 16.31 2.87
CA LEU A 272 4.41 17.54 2.60
C LEU A 272 3.29 17.24 1.60
N GLY A 273 2.08 17.71 1.87
CA GLY A 273 0.94 17.61 0.94
C GLY A 273 0.53 18.97 0.40
N SER A 274 0.27 19.04 -0.91
CA SER A 274 -0.41 20.16 -1.55
C SER A 274 -1.42 19.67 -2.59
N ALA A 275 -2.37 20.52 -2.97
CA ALA A 275 -3.45 20.17 -3.89
C ALA A 275 -3.67 21.26 -4.97
N PRO A 276 -2.72 21.52 -5.89
CA PRO A 276 -2.75 22.67 -6.80
C PRO A 276 -3.61 22.48 -8.06
N GLY A 277 -4.53 21.52 -8.08
CA GLY A 277 -5.44 21.23 -9.20
C GLY A 277 -6.50 22.31 -9.47
N GLU A 278 -7.39 22.05 -10.41
CA GLU A 278 -8.49 22.97 -10.77
C GLU A 278 -9.71 22.21 -11.33
N GLY A 279 -10.91 22.56 -10.87
CA GLY A 279 -12.15 21.89 -11.25
C GLY A 279 -12.51 22.05 -12.74
N ALA A 280 -13.20 21.04 -13.29
CA ALA A 280 -13.73 21.03 -14.68
C ALA A 280 -12.69 21.08 -15.82
N MET A 281 -11.40 20.99 -15.51
CA MET A 281 -10.34 21.07 -16.51
C MET A 281 -10.07 19.73 -17.20
N ASP A 282 -9.79 19.77 -18.50
CA ASP A 282 -9.21 18.64 -19.24
C ASP A 282 -7.69 18.52 -18.98
N ILE A 283 -7.07 17.48 -19.51
CA ILE A 283 -5.64 17.27 -19.33
C ILE A 283 -4.78 18.35 -20.02
N ASP A 284 -5.27 19.01 -21.07
CA ASP A 284 -4.51 20.06 -21.78
C ASP A 284 -4.42 21.34 -20.93
N GLU A 285 -5.50 21.72 -20.25
CA GLU A 285 -5.55 22.86 -19.32
C GLU A 285 -4.70 22.66 -18.06
N LEU A 286 -4.49 21.40 -17.66
CA LEU A 286 -3.67 21.00 -16.52
C LEU A 286 -2.21 20.68 -16.89
N SER A 287 -1.90 20.53 -18.18
CA SER A 287 -0.55 20.26 -18.71
C SER A 287 0.33 21.50 -18.73
N LYS A 288 1.63 21.33 -19.02
CA LYS A 288 2.65 22.40 -18.95
C LYS A 288 2.33 23.67 -19.75
N SER A 289 1.65 23.54 -20.89
CA SER A 289 1.17 24.67 -21.69
C SER A 289 -0.14 25.28 -21.19
N GLY A 290 -0.83 24.59 -20.29
CA GLY A 290 -2.12 24.96 -19.73
C GLY A 290 -2.02 26.00 -18.60
N GLN A 291 -3.17 26.55 -18.23
CA GLN A 291 -3.27 27.68 -17.32
C GLN A 291 -2.89 27.32 -15.87
N PHE A 292 -3.10 26.07 -15.46
CA PHE A 292 -3.05 25.69 -14.03
C PHE A 292 -1.75 25.01 -13.61
N TYR A 293 -0.99 24.47 -14.56
CA TYR A 293 0.33 23.85 -14.30
C TYR A 293 1.32 24.75 -13.55
N PRO A 294 1.39 26.09 -13.77
CA PRO A 294 2.27 26.96 -12.98
C PRO A 294 2.05 26.88 -11.46
N ARG A 295 0.89 26.40 -10.98
CA ARG A 295 0.64 26.19 -9.54
C ARG A 295 1.52 25.07 -8.97
N ILE A 296 1.75 23.98 -9.71
CA ILE A 296 2.68 22.90 -9.33
C ILE A 296 4.09 23.48 -9.16
N VAL A 297 4.57 24.20 -10.19
CA VAL A 297 5.90 24.80 -10.19
C VAL A 297 6.09 25.73 -9.00
N ARG A 298 5.07 26.54 -8.68
CA ARG A 298 5.08 27.43 -7.52
C ARG A 298 5.16 26.67 -6.20
N ASP A 299 4.34 25.63 -6.02
CA ASP A 299 4.36 24.80 -4.82
C ASP A 299 5.72 24.13 -4.62
N ILE A 300 6.33 23.58 -5.67
CA ILE A 300 7.67 22.96 -5.59
C ILE A 300 8.73 24.01 -5.21
N THR A 301 8.68 25.18 -5.84
CA THR A 301 9.64 26.27 -5.61
C THR A 301 9.58 26.78 -4.16
N GLU A 302 8.37 27.03 -3.65
CA GLU A 302 8.18 27.55 -2.30
C GLU A 302 8.50 26.49 -1.24
N ALA A 303 8.15 25.22 -1.47
CA ALA A 303 8.54 24.16 -0.55
C ALA A 303 10.06 23.98 -0.46
N LYS A 304 10.77 24.03 -1.60
CA LYS A 304 12.25 24.01 -1.62
C LYS A 304 12.82 25.16 -0.79
N ARG A 305 12.32 26.38 -1.01
CA ARG A 305 12.76 27.58 -0.26
C ARG A 305 12.54 27.42 1.25
N LEU A 306 11.38 26.90 1.67
CA LEU A 306 11.06 26.68 3.09
C LEU A 306 11.92 25.59 3.71
N ALA A 307 12.14 24.47 3.01
CA ALA A 307 13.00 23.40 3.49
C ALA A 307 14.46 23.86 3.63
N ASP A 308 14.97 24.63 2.67
CA ASP A 308 16.32 25.22 2.73
C ASP A 308 16.46 26.16 3.93
N ALA A 309 15.44 26.98 4.21
CA ALA A 309 15.42 27.86 5.38
C ALA A 309 15.42 27.08 6.71
N GLU A 310 14.89 25.85 6.73
CA GLU A 310 14.98 24.91 7.85
C GLU A 310 16.28 24.07 7.85
N GLY A 311 17.16 24.23 6.86
CA GLY A 311 18.36 23.41 6.69
C GLY A 311 18.08 21.94 6.35
N LYS A 312 16.93 21.65 5.71
CA LYS A 312 16.47 20.29 5.37
C LYS A 312 16.56 20.04 3.87
N SER A 313 16.89 18.79 3.51
CA SER A 313 16.76 18.35 2.12
C SER A 313 15.29 18.26 1.71
N TYR A 314 15.02 18.54 0.44
CA TYR A 314 13.68 18.52 -0.14
C TYR A 314 13.69 17.87 -1.52
N GLY A 315 12.64 17.12 -1.82
CA GLY A 315 12.34 16.61 -3.15
C GLY A 315 10.87 16.27 -3.30
N VAL A 316 10.45 16.09 -4.54
CA VAL A 316 9.12 15.63 -4.94
C VAL A 316 9.18 14.12 -5.14
N GLY A 317 8.45 13.38 -4.33
CA GLY A 317 8.41 11.92 -4.42
C GLY A 317 7.33 11.43 -5.37
N ALA A 318 6.15 12.05 -5.33
CA ALA A 318 5.03 11.62 -6.16
C ALA A 318 4.03 12.74 -6.45
N MET A 319 3.24 12.55 -7.50
CA MET A 319 2.01 13.27 -7.79
C MET A 319 0.84 12.29 -7.87
N THR A 320 -0.23 12.51 -7.12
CA THR A 320 -1.48 11.77 -7.33
C THR A 320 -2.27 12.42 -8.46
N TRP A 321 -2.86 11.61 -9.35
CA TRP A 321 -3.62 12.10 -10.50
C TRP A 321 -5.09 11.68 -10.41
N THR A 322 -5.96 12.67 -10.29
CA THR A 322 -7.42 12.51 -10.16
C THR A 322 -8.10 13.35 -11.22
N GLN A 323 -8.02 12.90 -12.47
CA GLN A 323 -8.60 13.56 -13.64
C GLN A 323 -8.90 12.54 -14.74
N GLY A 324 -9.87 12.88 -15.59
CA GLY A 324 -10.20 12.14 -16.81
C GLY A 324 -11.64 12.37 -17.23
N GLU A 325 -12.49 12.83 -16.31
CA GLU A 325 -13.92 13.04 -16.54
C GLU A 325 -14.20 14.14 -17.58
N SER A 326 -13.39 15.21 -17.60
CA SER A 326 -13.52 16.25 -18.63
C SER A 326 -13.09 15.72 -20.00
N ASP A 327 -12.07 14.86 -20.07
CA ASP A 327 -11.63 14.19 -21.30
C ASP A 327 -12.67 13.17 -21.79
N ASP A 328 -13.33 12.44 -20.88
CA ASP A 328 -14.49 11.58 -21.17
C ASP A 328 -15.63 12.40 -21.78
N ALA A 329 -15.85 13.63 -21.29
CA ALA A 329 -16.92 14.51 -21.77
C ALA A 329 -16.68 15.06 -23.19
N ILE A 330 -15.43 15.13 -23.63
CA ILE A 330 -15.03 15.62 -24.96
C ILE A 330 -14.54 14.51 -25.89
N ASP A 331 -14.65 13.24 -25.46
CA ASP A 331 -14.31 12.04 -26.25
C ASP A 331 -12.82 12.00 -26.67
N THR A 332 -11.91 12.33 -25.75
CA THR A 332 -10.46 12.29 -26.01
C THR A 332 -10.03 10.85 -26.35
N PRO A 333 -9.39 10.59 -27.51
CA PRO A 333 -8.96 9.24 -27.87
C PRO A 333 -7.94 8.64 -26.90
N ILE A 334 -7.99 7.31 -26.71
CA ILE A 334 -7.07 6.57 -25.83
C ILE A 334 -5.59 6.92 -26.10
N PRO A 335 -5.06 6.84 -27.34
CA PRO A 335 -3.65 7.11 -27.58
C PRO A 335 -3.25 8.56 -27.27
N ASP A 336 -4.18 9.50 -27.47
CA ASP A 336 -3.96 10.92 -27.21
C ASP A 336 -3.88 11.16 -25.70
N TYR A 337 -4.82 10.61 -24.92
CA TYR A 337 -4.80 10.73 -23.46
C TYR A 337 -3.56 10.07 -22.85
N VAL A 338 -3.19 8.86 -23.30
CA VAL A 338 -1.95 8.16 -22.88
C VAL A 338 -0.72 9.03 -23.13
N THR A 339 -0.61 9.60 -24.33
CA THR A 339 0.51 10.48 -24.71
C THR A 339 0.58 11.71 -23.81
N LYS A 340 -0.56 12.36 -23.57
CA LYS A 340 -0.66 13.56 -22.74
C LYS A 340 -0.33 13.27 -21.27
N LEU A 341 -0.82 12.16 -20.70
CA LEU A 341 -0.54 11.79 -19.31
C LEU A 341 0.93 11.48 -19.08
N ARG A 342 1.55 10.70 -19.98
CA ARG A 342 3.00 10.42 -19.92
C ARG A 342 3.82 11.71 -20.06
N ARG A 343 3.38 12.62 -20.94
CA ARG A 343 4.02 13.93 -21.09
C ARG A 343 3.91 14.77 -19.82
N LEU A 344 2.72 14.85 -19.21
CA LEU A 344 2.49 15.56 -17.96
C LEU A 344 3.42 15.04 -16.85
N ARG A 345 3.49 13.70 -16.64
CA ARG A 345 4.39 13.09 -15.66
C ARG A 345 5.85 13.47 -15.91
N SER A 346 6.30 13.37 -17.16
CA SER A 346 7.67 13.73 -17.54
C SER A 346 7.97 15.23 -17.38
N ASP A 347 7.00 16.10 -17.62
CA ASP A 347 7.15 17.55 -17.44
C ASP A 347 7.27 17.92 -15.96
N VAL A 348 6.43 17.33 -15.09
CA VAL A 348 6.51 17.53 -13.64
C VAL A 348 7.85 17.04 -13.09
N ASP A 349 8.31 15.88 -13.54
CA ASP A 349 9.61 15.33 -13.17
C ASP A 349 10.77 16.25 -13.58
N HIS A 350 10.76 16.71 -14.83
CA HIS A 350 11.78 17.61 -15.34
C HIS A 350 11.86 18.90 -14.51
N ASP A 351 10.72 19.53 -14.25
CA ASP A 351 10.68 20.78 -13.49
C ASP A 351 11.04 20.56 -12.00
N ALA A 352 10.60 19.44 -11.40
CA ALA A 352 11.00 19.07 -10.04
C ALA A 352 12.52 18.91 -9.91
N LYS A 353 13.16 18.20 -10.85
CA LYS A 353 14.62 18.04 -10.88
C LYS A 353 15.34 19.37 -11.11
N ALA A 354 14.83 20.21 -12.01
CA ALA A 354 15.41 21.54 -12.27
C ALA A 354 15.36 22.47 -11.05
N ILE A 355 14.27 22.43 -10.26
CA ILE A 355 14.07 23.30 -9.10
C ILE A 355 14.82 22.78 -7.86
N THR A 356 14.81 21.47 -7.64
CA THR A 356 15.27 20.86 -6.39
C THR A 356 16.71 20.36 -6.46
N GLY A 357 17.20 20.04 -7.66
CA GLY A 357 18.45 19.30 -7.86
C GLY A 357 18.33 17.79 -7.55
N GLN A 358 17.12 17.28 -7.30
CA GLN A 358 16.93 15.84 -7.09
C GLN A 358 17.30 15.03 -8.34
N THR A 359 17.70 13.77 -8.15
CA THR A 359 17.97 12.83 -9.25
C THR A 359 16.90 11.76 -9.38
N ALA A 360 16.21 11.43 -8.28
CA ALA A 360 15.12 10.46 -8.29
C ALA A 360 13.92 10.98 -9.09
N ASP A 361 13.28 10.05 -9.78
CA ASP A 361 12.10 10.30 -10.59
C ASP A 361 10.86 10.60 -9.73
N VAL A 362 10.00 11.50 -10.21
CA VAL A 362 8.67 11.72 -9.63
C VAL A 362 7.70 10.65 -10.13
N GLU A 363 7.13 9.89 -9.20
CA GLU A 363 6.09 8.89 -9.47
C GLU A 363 4.72 9.56 -9.71
N LEU A 364 3.90 8.99 -10.59
CA LEU A 364 2.50 9.39 -10.80
C LEU A 364 1.57 8.26 -10.34
N ILE A 365 0.72 8.55 -9.37
CA ILE A 365 -0.23 7.58 -8.81
C ILE A 365 -1.64 8.02 -9.20
N ALA A 366 -2.21 7.36 -10.21
CA ALA A 366 -3.54 7.64 -10.72
C ALA A 366 -4.60 6.74 -10.10
N TYR A 367 -5.85 7.18 -10.14
CA TYR A 367 -6.97 6.26 -10.04
C TYR A 367 -7.31 5.67 -11.40
N GLN A 368 -8.36 4.84 -11.46
CA GLN A 368 -9.06 4.56 -12.71
C GLN A 368 -10.51 5.03 -12.58
N LEU A 369 -10.90 6.07 -13.35
CA LEU A 369 -12.26 6.60 -13.31
C LEU A 369 -13.31 5.55 -13.72
N ALA A 370 -14.54 5.73 -13.24
CA ALA A 370 -15.66 4.81 -13.46
C ALA A 370 -16.98 5.58 -13.67
N THR A 371 -16.92 6.66 -14.44
CA THR A 371 -18.00 7.65 -14.63
C THR A 371 -18.37 7.88 -16.09
N HIS A 372 -17.93 7.02 -17.02
CA HIS A 372 -18.18 7.17 -18.46
C HIS A 372 -19.68 7.33 -18.79
N LYS A 373 -20.56 6.64 -18.06
CA LYS A 373 -22.01 6.78 -18.20
C LYS A 373 -22.55 8.16 -17.81
N SER A 374 -21.87 8.89 -16.92
CA SER A 374 -22.21 10.28 -16.55
C SER A 374 -21.99 11.28 -17.69
N PHE A 375 -21.29 10.85 -18.72
CA PHE A 375 -21.02 11.58 -19.96
C PHE A 375 -21.65 10.90 -21.18
N SER A 376 -22.57 9.95 -20.96
CA SER A 376 -23.22 9.15 -22.01
C SER A 376 -22.25 8.38 -22.92
N GLN A 377 -21.05 8.10 -22.41
CA GLN A 377 -20.06 7.32 -23.15
C GLN A 377 -20.40 5.83 -23.03
N PRO A 378 -20.54 5.09 -24.16
CA PRO A 378 -20.85 3.67 -24.14
C PRO A 378 -19.64 2.81 -23.78
N PHE A 379 -18.44 3.40 -23.84
CA PHE A 379 -17.17 2.72 -23.66
C PHE A 379 -16.27 3.55 -22.72
N PRO A 380 -15.65 2.93 -21.69
CA PRO A 380 -14.89 3.63 -20.67
C PRO A 380 -13.47 3.95 -21.17
N HIS A 381 -13.36 4.75 -22.23
CA HIS A 381 -12.11 4.96 -22.96
C HIS A 381 -11.02 5.60 -22.08
N ILE A 382 -11.31 6.61 -21.27
CA ILE A 382 -10.28 7.19 -20.39
C ILE A 382 -9.86 6.23 -19.27
N ALA A 383 -10.75 5.36 -18.78
CA ALA A 383 -10.40 4.35 -17.78
C ALA A 383 -9.39 3.34 -18.34
N LEU A 384 -9.56 2.97 -19.61
CA LEU A 384 -8.65 2.09 -20.32
C LEU A 384 -7.34 2.82 -20.71
N ALA A 385 -7.42 4.11 -21.04
CA ALA A 385 -6.23 4.93 -21.29
C ALA A 385 -5.34 5.06 -20.04
N LEU A 386 -5.93 5.24 -18.85
CA LEU A 386 -5.19 5.25 -17.58
C LEU A 386 -4.48 3.90 -17.33
N LEU A 387 -5.18 2.79 -17.57
CA LEU A 387 -4.59 1.46 -17.43
C LEU A 387 -3.45 1.24 -18.43
N GLN A 388 -3.66 1.58 -19.70
CA GLN A 388 -2.63 1.48 -20.75
C GLN A 388 -1.41 2.34 -20.43
N ALA A 389 -1.60 3.58 -19.95
CA ALA A 389 -0.50 4.45 -19.55
C ALA A 389 0.35 3.82 -18.43
N SER A 390 -0.27 3.11 -17.48
CA SER A 390 0.46 2.38 -16.42
C SER A 390 1.25 1.17 -16.92
N HIS A 391 0.89 0.60 -18.06
CA HIS A 391 1.66 -0.47 -18.71
C HIS A 391 2.81 0.08 -19.57
N GLU A 392 2.65 1.28 -20.12
CA GLU A 392 3.63 1.90 -21.01
C GLU A 392 4.70 2.76 -20.30
N ASP A 393 4.42 3.21 -19.08
CA ASP A 393 5.34 4.02 -18.28
C ASP A 393 5.47 3.42 -16.86
N PRO A 394 6.67 2.96 -16.45
CA PRO A 394 6.86 2.33 -15.14
C PRO A 394 6.68 3.27 -13.95
N HIS A 395 6.55 4.59 -14.20
CA HIS A 395 6.29 5.60 -13.18
C HIS A 395 4.82 6.02 -13.11
N ILE A 396 3.91 5.34 -13.83
CA ILE A 396 2.47 5.56 -13.75
C ILE A 396 1.82 4.35 -13.09
N HIS A 397 1.15 4.57 -11.96
CA HIS A 397 0.59 3.50 -11.13
C HIS A 397 -0.92 3.68 -10.95
N ILE A 398 -1.71 2.62 -11.15
CA ILE A 398 -3.16 2.63 -10.84
C ILE A 398 -3.38 2.15 -9.41
N ALA A 399 -3.85 3.04 -8.54
CA ALA A 399 -4.08 2.70 -7.13
C ALA A 399 -5.41 1.98 -6.89
N ALA A 400 -6.48 2.41 -7.54
CA ALA A 400 -7.81 1.80 -7.39
C ALA A 400 -8.76 2.19 -8.52
N PRO A 401 -9.70 1.30 -8.90
CA PRO A 401 -10.84 1.67 -9.71
C PRO A 401 -11.88 2.44 -8.88
N MET A 402 -12.46 3.48 -9.46
CA MET A 402 -13.35 4.39 -8.74
C MET A 402 -14.74 3.81 -8.46
N TYR A 403 -15.12 2.71 -9.12
CA TYR A 403 -16.44 2.10 -8.94
C TYR A 403 -16.71 1.63 -7.51
N LEU A 404 -15.68 1.48 -6.66
CA LEU A 404 -15.85 1.04 -5.27
C LEU A 404 -16.32 2.15 -4.32
N PHE A 405 -16.37 3.40 -4.78
CA PHE A 405 -16.67 4.57 -3.96
C PHE A 405 -18.13 5.04 -4.04
N ARG A 406 -18.52 5.88 -3.09
CA ARG A 406 -19.85 6.51 -3.05
C ARG A 406 -19.81 7.86 -3.74
N TYR A 407 -20.86 8.15 -4.48
CA TYR A 407 -21.02 9.36 -5.29
C TYR A 407 -22.24 10.16 -4.84
N VAL A 408 -22.17 11.48 -4.97
CA VAL A 408 -23.22 12.42 -4.56
C VAL A 408 -24.10 12.89 -5.71
N ASP A 409 -23.55 13.03 -6.92
CA ASP A 409 -24.23 13.56 -8.10
C ASP A 409 -23.95 12.74 -9.38
N GLY A 410 -23.39 11.52 -9.22
CA GLY A 410 -22.94 10.68 -10.31
C GLY A 410 -21.57 11.06 -10.91
N ARG A 411 -20.90 12.09 -10.40
CA ARG A 411 -19.54 12.51 -10.86
C ARG A 411 -18.57 12.72 -9.72
N HIS A 412 -19.04 13.28 -8.62
CA HIS A 412 -18.24 13.59 -7.44
C HIS A 412 -18.49 12.57 -6.33
N THR A 413 -17.42 12.21 -5.63
CA THR A 413 -17.50 11.35 -4.46
C THR A 413 -18.03 12.12 -3.24
N ASP A 414 -18.25 11.43 -2.12
CA ASP A 414 -18.39 12.10 -0.83
C ASP A 414 -17.05 12.19 -0.08
N ASN A 415 -17.02 12.99 1.00
CA ASN A 415 -15.81 13.25 1.78
C ASN A 415 -15.10 11.98 2.29
N ARG A 416 -15.84 11.00 2.78
CA ARG A 416 -15.25 9.72 3.22
C ARG A 416 -14.63 8.95 2.06
N SER A 417 -15.32 8.89 0.93
CA SER A 417 -14.80 8.22 -0.27
C SER A 417 -13.56 8.91 -0.83
N SER A 418 -13.49 10.25 -0.74
CA SER A 418 -12.27 11.00 -1.08
C SER A 418 -11.10 10.68 -0.15
N GLN A 419 -11.36 10.61 1.16
CA GLN A 419 -10.34 10.18 2.13
C GLN A 419 -9.86 8.74 1.86
N TRP A 420 -10.78 7.83 1.53
CA TRP A 420 -10.44 6.45 1.20
C TRP A 420 -9.69 6.33 -0.14
N LEU A 421 -10.04 7.13 -1.14
CA LEU A 421 -9.25 7.25 -2.37
C LEU A 421 -7.82 7.70 -2.05
N GLY A 422 -7.69 8.71 -1.19
CA GLY A 422 -6.41 9.12 -0.64
C GLY A 422 -5.66 7.94 -0.02
N ALA A 423 -6.31 7.15 0.83
CA ALA A 423 -5.67 5.99 1.43
C ALA A 423 -5.16 4.97 0.37
N TYR A 424 -5.90 4.73 -0.71
CA TYR A 424 -5.40 3.89 -1.81
C TYR A 424 -4.14 4.49 -2.46
N TYR A 425 -4.11 5.81 -2.70
CA TYR A 425 -2.89 6.48 -3.16
C TYR A 425 -1.73 6.34 -2.17
N GLY A 426 -2.00 6.47 -0.87
CA GLY A 426 -0.99 6.36 0.19
C GLY A 426 -0.41 4.95 0.33
N LEU A 427 -1.23 3.92 0.10
CA LEU A 427 -0.77 2.54 0.04
C LEU A 427 0.23 2.36 -1.11
N VAL A 428 -0.13 2.78 -2.32
CA VAL A 428 0.78 2.70 -3.48
C VAL A 428 2.04 3.53 -3.25
N LEU A 429 1.88 4.76 -2.74
CA LEU A 429 3.00 5.64 -2.40
C LEU A 429 4.01 4.95 -1.49
N LYS A 430 3.54 4.29 -0.43
CA LYS A 430 4.43 3.55 0.48
C LYS A 430 5.15 2.43 -0.25
N ARG A 431 4.44 1.62 -1.05
CA ARG A 431 5.04 0.51 -1.81
C ARG A 431 6.11 0.98 -2.78
N VAL A 432 5.83 2.00 -3.59
CA VAL A 432 6.76 2.46 -4.65
C VAL A 432 7.90 3.31 -4.11
N LEU A 433 7.60 4.28 -3.24
CA LEU A 433 8.56 5.30 -2.82
C LEU A 433 9.37 4.88 -1.60
N ILE A 434 8.74 4.16 -0.67
CA ILE A 434 9.39 3.73 0.57
C ILE A 434 9.90 2.30 0.42
N ASP A 435 9.10 1.34 -0.03
CA ASP A 435 9.54 -0.06 -0.11
C ASP A 435 10.36 -0.37 -1.38
N HIS A 436 10.33 0.54 -2.36
CA HIS A 436 10.92 0.33 -3.69
C HIS A 436 10.37 -0.92 -4.39
N GLU A 437 9.10 -1.24 -4.13
CA GLU A 437 8.40 -2.36 -4.75
C GLU A 437 7.78 -1.95 -6.08
N THR A 438 7.73 -2.90 -7.01
CA THR A 438 6.94 -2.75 -8.23
C THR A 438 5.46 -2.92 -7.88
N TRP A 439 4.71 -1.83 -7.98
CA TRP A 439 3.27 -1.87 -7.83
C TRP A 439 2.60 -2.43 -9.08
N THR A 440 1.58 -3.26 -8.90
CA THR A 440 0.65 -3.61 -9.99
C THR A 440 -0.76 -3.81 -9.46
N PRO A 441 -1.78 -3.35 -10.19
CA PRO A 441 -3.16 -3.58 -9.82
C PRO A 441 -3.57 -5.06 -9.98
N LEU A 442 -4.75 -5.40 -9.47
CA LEU A 442 -5.41 -6.65 -9.81
C LEU A 442 -5.97 -6.56 -11.24
N GLU A 443 -5.44 -7.38 -12.15
CA GLU A 443 -5.80 -7.35 -13.58
C GLU A 443 -5.58 -8.71 -14.26
N PRO A 444 -6.23 -9.02 -15.41
CA PRO A 444 -5.99 -10.25 -16.14
C PRO A 444 -4.60 -10.26 -16.80
N MET A 445 -3.90 -11.38 -16.73
CA MET A 445 -2.59 -11.59 -17.39
C MET A 445 -2.68 -12.45 -18.64
N SER A 446 -3.61 -13.39 -18.67
CA SER A 446 -3.79 -14.31 -19.79
C SER A 446 -5.20 -14.84 -19.82
N TRP A 447 -5.65 -15.21 -21.00
CA TRP A 447 -6.98 -15.75 -21.20
C TRP A 447 -6.98 -16.77 -22.33
N ARG A 448 -7.94 -17.68 -22.27
CA ARG A 448 -8.20 -18.67 -23.31
C ARG A 448 -9.68 -18.91 -23.45
N ARG A 449 -10.12 -19.26 -24.65
CA ARG A 449 -11.46 -19.78 -24.93
C ARG A 449 -11.39 -21.24 -25.33
N ASP A 450 -12.38 -22.01 -24.89
CA ASP A 450 -12.61 -23.40 -25.29
C ASP A 450 -14.12 -23.64 -25.34
N GLY A 451 -14.64 -23.87 -26.54
CA GLY A 451 -16.09 -24.01 -26.75
C GLY A 451 -16.88 -22.80 -26.24
N ASP A 452 -17.71 -23.02 -25.23
CA ASP A 452 -18.55 -22.02 -24.56
C ASP A 452 -17.90 -21.39 -23.31
N THR A 453 -16.63 -21.72 -23.05
CA THR A 453 -15.94 -21.35 -21.81
C THR A 453 -14.77 -20.41 -22.09
N ALA A 454 -14.70 -19.29 -21.36
CA ALA A 454 -13.51 -18.45 -21.25
C ALA A 454 -12.86 -18.65 -19.87
N THR A 455 -11.54 -18.79 -19.83
CA THR A 455 -10.75 -18.85 -18.60
C THR A 455 -9.79 -17.68 -18.58
N LEU A 456 -9.85 -16.84 -17.55
CA LEU A 456 -8.96 -15.71 -17.31
C LEU A 456 -8.08 -16.02 -16.10
N ARG A 457 -6.76 -15.83 -16.23
CA ARG A 457 -5.81 -15.85 -15.12
C ARG A 457 -5.39 -14.43 -14.79
N PHE A 458 -5.39 -14.09 -13.51
CA PHE A 458 -5.14 -12.75 -13.01
C PHE A 458 -3.77 -12.63 -12.35
N LYS A 459 -3.22 -11.42 -12.39
CA LYS A 459 -2.18 -11.00 -11.46
C LYS A 459 -2.86 -10.65 -10.15
N VAL A 460 -2.58 -11.40 -9.08
CA VAL A 460 -3.25 -11.23 -7.79
C VAL A 460 -2.22 -10.84 -6.74
N PRO A 461 -2.09 -9.55 -6.38
CA PRO A 461 -1.04 -9.10 -5.45
C PRO A 461 -1.12 -9.79 -4.08
N ALA A 462 -2.33 -9.97 -3.54
CA ALA A 462 -2.59 -10.70 -2.30
C ALA A 462 -3.65 -11.80 -2.51
N PRO A 463 -3.25 -13.01 -2.97
CA PRO A 463 -4.19 -14.09 -3.22
C PRO A 463 -4.89 -14.56 -1.92
N PRO A 464 -6.07 -15.19 -2.02
CA PRO A 464 -6.81 -15.52 -3.25
C PRO A 464 -7.71 -14.39 -3.78
N LEU A 465 -8.19 -14.56 -5.01
CA LEU A 465 -9.36 -13.87 -5.54
C LEU A 465 -10.61 -14.15 -4.70
N GLN A 466 -11.45 -13.13 -4.53
CA GLN A 466 -12.73 -13.24 -3.86
C GLN A 466 -13.79 -12.38 -4.55
N TRP A 467 -15.04 -12.84 -4.50
CA TRP A 467 -16.20 -12.02 -4.82
C TRP A 467 -16.60 -11.19 -3.60
N ASP A 468 -16.69 -9.88 -3.76
CA ASP A 468 -17.22 -8.98 -2.74
C ASP A 468 -18.45 -8.23 -3.28
N THR A 469 -19.61 -8.65 -2.79
CA THR A 469 -20.92 -8.06 -3.07
C THR A 469 -21.44 -7.20 -1.91
N THR A 470 -20.62 -7.02 -0.87
CA THR A 470 -20.98 -6.28 0.35
C THR A 470 -20.44 -4.85 0.31
N GLN A 471 -19.14 -4.67 0.00
CA GLN A 471 -18.53 -3.36 -0.16
C GLN A 471 -18.98 -2.68 -1.46
N VAL A 472 -19.12 -3.48 -2.52
CA VAL A 472 -19.66 -3.07 -3.82
C VAL A 472 -20.89 -3.93 -4.08
N ALA A 473 -22.05 -3.33 -4.32
CA ALA A 473 -23.27 -4.09 -4.55
C ALA A 473 -23.09 -5.06 -5.72
N GLY A 474 -23.67 -6.25 -5.62
CA GLY A 474 -23.60 -7.26 -6.69
C GLY A 474 -24.05 -6.68 -8.04
N ASN A 475 -23.27 -6.94 -9.09
CA ASN A 475 -23.62 -6.61 -10.47
C ASN A 475 -23.90 -7.90 -11.26
N THR A 476 -24.63 -7.78 -12.36
CA THR A 476 -24.87 -8.91 -13.27
C THR A 476 -23.55 -9.56 -13.66
N ASN A 477 -23.46 -10.88 -13.52
CA ASN A 477 -22.23 -11.66 -13.79
C ASN A 477 -20.97 -11.12 -13.08
N TYR A 478 -21.14 -10.51 -11.90
CA TYR A 478 -20.06 -9.87 -11.13
C TYR A 478 -19.31 -8.75 -11.89
N GLY A 479 -19.94 -8.18 -12.92
CA GLY A 479 -19.37 -7.13 -13.77
C GLY A 479 -18.76 -7.63 -15.07
N PHE A 480 -18.77 -8.95 -15.35
CA PHE A 480 -18.29 -9.50 -16.62
C PHE A 480 -19.36 -9.46 -17.72
N ALA A 481 -18.94 -9.11 -18.93
CA ALA A 481 -19.73 -9.25 -20.15
C ALA A 481 -18.89 -9.87 -21.28
N LEU A 482 -19.56 -10.49 -22.25
CA LEU A 482 -18.95 -11.01 -23.47
C LEU A 482 -19.55 -10.27 -24.66
N ARG A 483 -18.73 -9.51 -25.38
CA ARG A 483 -19.16 -8.77 -26.57
C ARG A 483 -18.60 -9.44 -27.83
N LEU A 484 -19.49 -9.90 -28.70
CA LEU A 484 -19.14 -10.51 -29.98
C LEU A 484 -18.50 -9.48 -30.92
N PRO A 485 -17.73 -9.91 -31.94
CA PRO A 485 -17.22 -9.02 -32.99
C PRO A 485 -18.31 -8.20 -33.70
N SER A 486 -19.56 -8.68 -33.70
CA SER A 486 -20.72 -7.96 -34.23
C SER A 486 -21.19 -6.80 -33.35
N GLY A 487 -20.65 -6.64 -32.14
CA GLY A 487 -21.07 -5.69 -31.12
C GLY A 487 -22.19 -6.20 -30.20
N GLN A 488 -22.78 -7.36 -30.49
CA GLN A 488 -23.84 -7.96 -29.68
C GLN A 488 -23.29 -8.63 -28.41
N MET A 489 -24.05 -8.59 -27.33
CA MET A 489 -23.71 -9.32 -26.11
C MET A 489 -24.02 -10.80 -26.26
N LEU A 490 -23.07 -11.66 -25.92
CA LEU A 490 -23.25 -13.09 -25.76
C LEU A 490 -23.67 -13.37 -24.30
N PRO A 491 -24.86 -13.95 -24.05
CA PRO A 491 -25.31 -14.25 -22.69
C PRO A 491 -24.35 -15.16 -21.94
N ILE A 492 -24.11 -14.84 -20.66
CA ILE A 492 -23.28 -15.62 -19.74
C ILE A 492 -24.21 -16.48 -18.87
N ARG A 493 -23.92 -17.77 -18.83
CA ARG A 493 -24.60 -18.78 -18.00
C ARG A 493 -24.11 -18.75 -16.55
N SER A 494 -22.79 -18.62 -16.37
CA SER A 494 -22.17 -18.57 -15.04
C SER A 494 -20.78 -17.95 -15.06
N VAL A 495 -20.41 -17.33 -13.93
CA VAL A 495 -19.04 -16.88 -13.65
C VAL A 495 -18.61 -17.45 -12.29
N SER A 496 -17.41 -18.03 -12.22
CA SER A 496 -16.90 -18.66 -11.01
C SER A 496 -15.39 -18.44 -10.84
N ILE A 497 -14.94 -18.27 -9.60
CA ILE A 497 -13.52 -18.34 -9.25
C ILE A 497 -13.17 -19.84 -9.13
N THR A 498 -12.20 -20.30 -9.92
CA THR A 498 -11.82 -21.73 -10.03
C THR A 498 -10.43 -22.02 -9.46
N GLY A 499 -9.73 -20.98 -9.01
CA GLY A 499 -8.42 -21.05 -8.36
C GLY A 499 -8.09 -19.72 -7.67
N PRO A 500 -6.95 -19.64 -6.94
CA PRO A 500 -6.57 -18.42 -6.23
C PRO A 500 -6.33 -17.22 -7.15
N ASP A 501 -6.13 -17.46 -8.45
CA ASP A 501 -5.81 -16.48 -9.49
C ASP A 501 -6.65 -16.65 -10.77
N GLN A 502 -7.75 -17.42 -10.74
CA GLN A 502 -8.48 -17.81 -11.94
C GLN A 502 -9.98 -17.55 -11.85
N VAL A 503 -10.53 -16.95 -12.90
CA VAL A 503 -11.98 -16.82 -13.15
C VAL A 503 -12.34 -17.59 -14.42
N GLN A 504 -13.42 -18.37 -14.33
CA GLN A 504 -14.04 -19.05 -15.47
C GLN A 504 -15.40 -18.39 -15.77
N ILE A 505 -15.63 -18.09 -17.05
CA ILE A 505 -16.89 -17.56 -17.59
C ILE A 505 -17.44 -18.62 -18.55
N VAL A 506 -18.68 -19.03 -18.36
CA VAL A 506 -19.37 -19.97 -19.24
C VAL A 506 -20.53 -19.25 -19.92
N ALA A 507 -20.52 -19.21 -21.25
CA ALA A 507 -21.54 -18.57 -22.09
C ALA A 507 -22.71 -19.51 -22.40
N ASP A 508 -23.83 -18.99 -22.91
CA ASP A 508 -24.96 -19.82 -23.38
C ASP A 508 -24.71 -20.52 -24.73
N GLY A 509 -23.62 -20.18 -25.41
CA GLY A 509 -23.19 -20.80 -26.65
C GLY A 509 -21.69 -20.72 -26.84
N ALA A 510 -21.19 -21.28 -27.94
CA ALA A 510 -19.77 -21.21 -28.27
C ALA A 510 -19.30 -19.75 -28.35
N ILE A 511 -18.13 -19.47 -27.80
CA ILE A 511 -17.48 -18.15 -27.81
C ILE A 511 -16.67 -18.02 -29.11
N PRO A 512 -17.10 -17.20 -30.08
CA PRO A 512 -16.37 -17.01 -31.33
C PRO A 512 -15.03 -16.30 -31.09
N ALA A 513 -14.06 -16.53 -31.98
CA ALA A 513 -12.80 -15.78 -31.99
C ALA A 513 -13.07 -14.27 -32.17
N GLY A 514 -12.31 -13.44 -31.45
CA GLY A 514 -12.48 -11.99 -31.47
C GLY A 514 -13.59 -11.48 -30.53
N THR A 515 -14.16 -12.34 -29.69
CA THR A 515 -15.08 -11.91 -28.63
C THR A 515 -14.29 -11.17 -27.55
N GLU A 516 -14.76 -9.99 -27.16
CA GLU A 516 -14.18 -9.21 -26.07
C GLU A 516 -14.80 -9.65 -24.73
N VAL A 517 -13.96 -9.93 -23.74
CA VAL A 517 -14.38 -9.94 -22.33
C VAL A 517 -14.29 -8.51 -21.84
N GLU A 518 -15.39 -7.97 -21.33
CA GLU A 518 -15.44 -6.65 -20.70
C GLU A 518 -15.65 -6.83 -19.20
N TYR A 519 -14.97 -6.03 -18.38
CA TYR A 519 -15.16 -6.04 -16.94
C TYR A 519 -15.42 -4.64 -16.39
N ALA A 520 -16.52 -4.51 -15.63
CA ALA A 520 -16.97 -3.28 -14.97
C ALA A 520 -17.41 -2.13 -15.91
N PHE A 521 -17.84 -2.45 -17.13
CA PHE A 521 -18.32 -1.47 -18.11
C PHE A 521 -19.78 -1.05 -17.86
N GLU A 522 -20.56 -1.94 -17.24
CA GLU A 522 -22.01 -1.82 -17.16
C GLU A 522 -22.52 -1.67 -15.72
N GLY A 523 -23.65 -1.00 -15.59
CA GLY A 523 -24.39 -0.77 -14.35
C GLY A 523 -25.70 -0.03 -14.61
N GLU A 524 -26.64 -0.07 -13.67
CA GLU A 524 -27.96 0.57 -13.80
C GLU A 524 -27.90 2.10 -13.69
N GLY A 525 -26.96 2.61 -12.89
CA GLY A 525 -26.77 4.03 -12.60
C GLY A 525 -25.58 4.63 -13.34
N LEU A 526 -25.29 5.89 -13.00
CA LEU A 526 -24.24 6.68 -13.64
C LEU A 526 -22.83 6.37 -13.09
N ALA A 527 -22.72 6.17 -11.77
CA ALA A 527 -21.44 5.93 -11.10
C ALA A 527 -21.62 5.26 -9.72
N GLY A 528 -20.51 4.83 -9.13
CA GLY A 528 -20.38 4.42 -7.74
C GLY A 528 -20.81 2.98 -7.41
N SER A 529 -20.52 2.60 -6.17
CA SER A 529 -20.49 1.20 -5.71
C SER A 529 -21.82 0.47 -5.61
N ARG A 530 -22.94 1.16 -5.81
CA ARG A 530 -24.28 0.57 -5.72
C ARG A 530 -24.92 0.34 -7.08
N PHE A 531 -24.89 1.35 -7.93
CA PHE A 531 -25.67 1.34 -9.18
C PHE A 531 -24.80 1.56 -10.41
N GLY A 532 -23.68 2.26 -10.31
CA GLY A 532 -22.85 2.58 -11.47
C GLY A 532 -22.14 1.37 -12.10
N PRO A 533 -21.40 1.64 -13.19
CA PRO A 533 -20.47 0.68 -13.77
C PRO A 533 -19.52 0.14 -12.72
N ARG A 534 -19.51 -1.17 -12.50
CA ARG A 534 -18.74 -1.79 -11.42
C ARG A 534 -18.51 -3.28 -11.65
N GLY A 535 -17.51 -3.81 -10.97
CA GLY A 535 -17.34 -5.25 -10.81
C GLY A 535 -17.20 -5.63 -9.34
N ASN A 536 -17.21 -6.93 -9.07
CA ASN A 536 -17.19 -7.46 -7.70
C ASN A 536 -15.91 -8.28 -7.37
N LEU A 537 -14.92 -8.31 -8.27
CA LEU A 537 -13.68 -9.06 -8.09
C LEU A 537 -12.64 -8.23 -7.33
N ARG A 538 -12.12 -8.80 -6.24
CA ARG A 538 -11.01 -8.25 -5.46
C ARG A 538 -10.09 -9.37 -4.96
N ASP A 539 -8.93 -9.02 -4.43
CA ASP A 539 -8.02 -9.94 -3.76
C ASP A 539 -8.16 -9.90 -2.22
N SER A 540 -7.30 -10.58 -1.46
CA SER A 540 -7.42 -10.69 0.00
C SER A 540 -6.63 -9.64 0.80
N GLN A 541 -6.10 -8.59 0.16
CA GLN A 541 -5.23 -7.61 0.83
C GLN A 541 -5.91 -6.93 2.02
N GLY A 542 -7.22 -6.66 1.94
CA GLY A 542 -7.97 -5.97 2.98
C GLY A 542 -8.15 -6.76 4.29
N ASP A 543 -7.78 -8.05 4.30
CA ASP A 543 -7.75 -8.86 5.52
C ASP A 543 -6.59 -8.42 6.43
N ALA A 544 -5.45 -8.07 5.83
CA ALA A 544 -4.28 -7.58 6.55
C ALA A 544 -4.22 -6.05 6.58
N ILE A 545 -4.42 -5.39 5.44
CA ILE A 545 -4.28 -3.94 5.31
C ILE A 545 -5.63 -3.25 5.45
N GLN A 546 -5.76 -2.44 6.49
CA GLN A 546 -6.93 -1.60 6.72
C GLN A 546 -6.50 -0.17 6.98
N PHE A 547 -7.11 0.80 6.31
CA PHE A 547 -6.94 2.20 6.65
C PHE A 547 -7.80 2.53 7.87
N ASP A 548 -7.14 2.88 8.96
CA ASP A 548 -7.79 3.44 10.14
C ASP A 548 -7.78 4.95 9.97
N ASN A 549 -8.96 5.58 9.92
CA ASN A 549 -9.07 7.05 9.88
C ASN A 549 -9.39 7.69 11.25
N GLY A 550 -9.29 6.91 12.33
CA GLY A 550 -9.68 7.28 13.70
C GLY A 550 -11.20 7.20 13.95
N ARG A 551 -12.00 6.89 12.94
CA ARG A 551 -13.47 6.77 13.02
C ARG A 551 -13.97 5.40 12.58
N GLU A 552 -13.36 4.84 11.55
CA GLU A 552 -13.70 3.55 10.96
C GLU A 552 -12.48 2.90 10.32
N LEU A 553 -12.54 1.58 10.20
CA LEU A 553 -11.57 0.78 9.48
C LEU A 553 -12.09 0.52 8.07
N LYS A 554 -11.33 0.94 7.06
CA LYS A 554 -11.61 0.66 5.66
C LYS A 554 -10.64 -0.40 5.16
N ARG A 555 -11.17 -1.54 4.72
CA ARG A 555 -10.38 -2.57 4.04
C ARG A 555 -9.75 -2.00 2.77
N MET A 556 -8.47 -2.28 2.59
CA MET A 556 -7.67 -1.86 1.44
C MET A 556 -7.42 -3.05 0.50
N ASP A 557 -8.49 -3.66 0.01
CA ASP A 557 -8.40 -4.76 -0.97
C ASP A 557 -7.91 -4.23 -2.33
N ASN A 558 -7.16 -5.03 -3.09
CA ASN A 558 -6.93 -4.70 -4.50
C ASN A 558 -8.16 -5.10 -5.31
N TRP A 559 -8.88 -4.11 -5.82
CA TRP A 559 -10.05 -4.31 -6.68
C TRP A 559 -9.62 -4.44 -8.12
N CYS A 560 -10.27 -5.33 -8.87
CA CYS A 560 -9.91 -5.55 -10.27
C CYS A 560 -10.17 -4.28 -11.08
N VAL A 561 -9.18 -3.84 -11.86
CA VAL A 561 -9.34 -2.70 -12.77
C VAL A 561 -10.40 -2.99 -13.83
N ILE A 562 -11.01 -1.93 -14.35
CA ILE A 562 -11.81 -1.94 -15.58
C ILE A 562 -10.87 -2.32 -16.73
N PHE A 563 -11.23 -3.37 -17.49
CA PHE A 563 -10.43 -3.85 -18.62
C PHE A 563 -11.33 -4.40 -19.72
N HIS A 564 -10.76 -4.55 -20.91
CA HIS A 564 -11.27 -5.48 -21.92
C HIS A 564 -10.15 -6.37 -22.47
N ALA A 565 -10.51 -7.55 -22.98
CA ALA A 565 -9.58 -8.54 -23.50
C ALA A 565 -10.20 -9.38 -24.62
N GLN A 566 -9.51 -9.48 -25.75
CA GLN A 566 -9.97 -10.24 -26.92
C GLN A 566 -9.62 -11.74 -26.82
N LEU A 567 -10.63 -12.62 -26.91
CA LEU A 567 -10.51 -14.10 -26.80
C LEU A 567 -10.26 -14.84 -28.12
#